data_AF-A0A4D9DHI0-F1
#
_entry.id   AF-A0A4D9DHI0-F1
#
_cell.length_a   1.000
_cell.length_b   1.000
_cell.length_c   1.000
_cell.angle_alpha   90.00
_cell.angle_beta   90.00
_cell.angle_gamma   90.00
#
_symmetry.space_group_name_H-M   'P 1'
#
loop_
_entity.id
_entity.type
_entity.pdbx_description
1 polymer ?
#
loop_
_entity_poly.entity_id
_entity_poly.type
_entity_poly.pdbx_seq_one_letter_code
_entity_poly.pdbx_strand_id
1 'polypeptide(L)'
;MGAGEGGVRALAGAHSHIRGLGLDDALEPRQVSQGMVGQLAARRAAGVILEMIKEGKIAGRAALIAGQPGTGKTAIAMGMAQALGLDTPFTAIAGSEIFSLEMSKTEALTQAFRRSIGVRIK
;
A
#
# COMPACT_ATOMS: atom_id res chain seq x y z
N MET A 1 -9.82 13.56 -33.53
CA MET A 1 -10.05 12.11 -33.37
C MET A 1 -9.02 11.59 -32.39
N GLY A 2 -9.48 11.30 -31.17
CA GLY A 2 -8.63 11.01 -30.01
C GLY A 2 -7.96 9.64 -30.10
N ALA A 3 -6.69 9.59 -29.74
CA ALA A 3 -5.95 8.36 -29.51
C ALA A 3 -6.54 7.66 -28.28
N GLY A 4 -7.04 6.44 -28.48
CA GLY A 4 -7.67 5.61 -27.47
C GLY A 4 -6.71 5.18 -26.37
N GLU A 5 -7.26 5.14 -25.17
CA GLU A 5 -6.68 4.75 -23.88
C GLU A 5 -5.86 3.46 -23.95
N GLY A 6 -4.57 3.56 -23.62
CA GLY A 6 -3.72 2.43 -23.25
C GLY A 6 -4.08 1.92 -21.85
N GLY A 7 -5.26 1.34 -21.68
CA GLY A 7 -5.65 0.65 -20.47
C GLY A 7 -4.82 -0.62 -20.31
N VAL A 8 -3.83 -0.60 -19.42
CA VAL A 8 -3.11 -1.80 -18.98
C VAL A 8 -4.13 -2.80 -18.45
N ARG A 9 -4.34 -3.91 -19.16
CA ARG A 9 -5.19 -5.02 -18.70
C ARG A 9 -4.57 -5.61 -17.43
N ALA A 10 -5.13 -5.29 -16.27
CA ALA A 10 -4.79 -5.96 -15.02
C ALA A 10 -5.29 -7.40 -15.08
N LEU A 11 -4.37 -8.37 -15.10
CA LEU A 11 -4.69 -9.79 -15.01
C LEU A 11 -5.29 -10.09 -13.62
N ALA A 12 -6.23 -11.04 -13.56
CA ALA A 12 -6.85 -11.46 -12.30
C ALA A 12 -5.80 -12.09 -11.37
N GLY A 13 -5.40 -11.37 -10.33
CA GLY A 13 -4.52 -11.83 -9.25
C GLY A 13 -5.24 -11.91 -7.90
N ALA A 14 -4.65 -12.59 -6.91
CA ALA A 14 -5.26 -12.85 -5.60
C ALA A 14 -5.74 -11.59 -4.85
N HIS A 15 -5.15 -10.43 -5.13
CA HIS A 15 -5.52 -9.14 -4.53
C HIS A 15 -6.03 -8.10 -5.55
N SER A 16 -6.28 -8.53 -6.79
CA SER A 16 -6.73 -7.66 -7.90
C SER A 16 -8.16 -7.14 -7.76
N HIS A 17 -8.93 -7.64 -6.80
CA HIS A 17 -10.29 -7.18 -6.49
C HIS A 17 -10.33 -6.05 -5.45
N ILE A 18 -9.21 -5.79 -4.77
CA ILE A 18 -9.11 -4.76 -3.74
C ILE A 18 -8.98 -3.39 -4.42
N ARG A 19 -9.78 -2.43 -3.99
CA ARG A 19 -9.85 -1.06 -4.55
C ARG A 19 -9.57 0.03 -3.51
N GLY A 20 -9.37 -0.36 -2.25
CA GLY A 20 -9.12 0.56 -1.14
C GLY A 20 -9.39 -0.12 0.20
N LEU A 21 -9.37 0.65 1.28
CA LEU A 21 -9.65 0.15 2.64
C LEU A 21 -11.14 0.11 3.01
N GLY A 22 -12.03 0.70 2.22
CA GLY A 22 -13.48 0.70 2.43
C GLY A 22 -13.94 1.41 3.70
N LEU A 23 -13.26 2.50 4.05
CA LEU A 23 -13.59 3.36 5.19
C LEU A 23 -14.53 4.49 4.75
N ASP A 24 -15.28 5.05 5.70
CA ASP A 24 -15.98 6.32 5.52
C ASP A 24 -15.13 7.52 5.99
N ASP A 25 -15.72 8.71 5.95
CA ASP A 25 -15.05 9.97 6.30
C ASP A 25 -14.69 10.07 7.80
N ALA A 26 -15.30 9.23 8.66
CA ALA A 26 -14.98 9.11 10.07
C ALA A 26 -13.91 8.03 10.35
N LEU A 27 -13.30 7.47 9.30
CA LEU A 27 -12.39 6.32 9.34
C LEU A 27 -13.04 5.04 9.86
N GLU A 28 -14.37 4.95 9.85
CA GLU A 28 -15.07 3.74 10.24
C GLU A 28 -15.15 2.76 9.07
N PRO A 29 -14.72 1.50 9.25
CA PRO A 29 -14.76 0.49 8.21
C PRO A 29 -16.18 -0.02 7.99
N ARG A 30 -16.65 0.03 6.75
CA ARG A 30 -17.88 -0.68 6.37
C ARG A 30 -17.63 -2.19 6.34
N GLN A 31 -18.62 -2.98 6.76
CA GLN A 31 -18.52 -4.44 6.83
C GLN A 31 -18.07 -5.07 5.49
N VAL A 32 -18.59 -4.55 4.38
CA VAL A 32 -18.21 -4.91 3.01
C VAL A 32 -18.06 -3.63 2.21
N SER A 33 -16.86 -3.35 1.69
CA SER A 33 -16.62 -2.17 0.82
C SER A 33 -15.26 -2.26 0.12
N GLN A 34 -15.17 -1.74 -1.11
CA GLN A 34 -13.93 -1.64 -1.90
C GLN A 34 -13.14 -2.95 -2.04
N GLY A 35 -13.85 -4.09 -2.10
CA GLY A 35 -13.25 -5.42 -2.19
C GLY A 35 -12.73 -5.98 -0.86
N MET A 36 -12.92 -5.26 0.25
CA MET A 36 -12.57 -5.70 1.60
C MET A 36 -13.83 -6.16 2.36
N VAL A 37 -13.69 -7.23 3.15
CA VAL A 37 -14.76 -7.79 3.99
C VAL A 37 -14.22 -8.05 5.40
N GLY A 38 -14.94 -7.59 6.42
CA GLY A 38 -14.54 -7.77 7.82
C GLY A 38 -13.23 -7.04 8.17
N GLN A 39 -12.44 -7.63 9.08
CA GLN A 39 -11.18 -7.07 9.60
C GLN A 39 -11.30 -5.60 10.05
N LEU A 40 -12.38 -5.28 10.77
CA LEU A 40 -12.77 -3.91 11.10
C LEU A 40 -11.66 -3.17 11.88
N ALA A 41 -11.18 -3.75 12.98
CA ALA A 41 -10.13 -3.13 13.80
C ALA A 41 -8.84 -2.86 13.00
N ALA A 42 -8.42 -3.84 12.17
CA ALA A 42 -7.21 -3.70 11.38
C ALA A 42 -7.35 -2.68 10.25
N ARG A 43 -8.52 -2.61 9.60
CA ARG A 43 -8.81 -1.61 8.55
C ARG A 43 -8.91 -0.19 9.12
N ARG A 44 -9.52 -0.02 10.29
CA ARG A 44 -9.54 1.25 11.00
C ARG A 44 -8.13 1.72 11.34
N ALA A 45 -7.31 0.85 11.93
CA ALA A 45 -5.92 1.15 12.24
C ALA A 45 -5.10 1.51 10.98
N ALA A 46 -5.30 0.77 9.88
CA ALA A 46 -4.70 1.08 8.59
C ALA A 46 -5.16 2.44 8.04
N GLY A 47 -6.42 2.82 8.28
CA GLY A 47 -6.96 4.14 7.96
C GLY A 47 -6.24 5.28 8.68
N VAL A 48 -5.99 5.12 9.98
CA VAL A 48 -5.21 6.11 10.75
C VAL A 48 -3.79 6.25 10.18
N ILE A 49 -3.14 5.12 9.83
CA ILE A 49 -1.81 5.16 9.18
C ILE A 49 -1.89 5.86 7.82
N LEU A 50 -2.93 5.58 7.03
CA LEU A 50 -3.15 6.20 5.72
C LEU A 50 -3.27 7.73 5.83
N GLU A 51 -4.05 8.23 6.78
CA GLU A 51 -4.18 9.68 6.99
C GLU A 51 -2.88 10.30 7.50
N MET A 52 -2.14 9.64 8.40
CA MET A 52 -0.81 10.10 8.81
C MET A 52 0.16 10.22 7.62
N ILE A 53 0.11 9.28 6.66
CA ILE A 53 0.93 9.33 5.44
C ILE A 53 0.51 10.52 4.56
N LYS A 54 -0.80 10.72 4.35
CA LYS A 54 -1.33 11.83 3.54
C LYS A 54 -1.02 13.20 4.14
N GLU A 55 -1.05 13.32 5.47
CA GLU A 55 -0.68 14.55 6.17
C GLU A 55 0.80 14.90 6.00
N GLY A 56 1.69 13.92 5.92
CA GLY A 56 3.11 14.12 5.62
C GLY A 56 3.90 14.93 6.68
N LYS A 57 3.33 15.16 7.87
CA LYS A 57 3.97 15.95 8.95
C LYS A 57 4.99 15.17 9.78
N ILE A 58 5.03 13.85 9.63
CA ILE A 58 5.88 12.94 10.41
C ILE A 58 6.56 11.94 9.49
N ALA A 59 7.82 11.62 9.79
CA ALA A 59 8.63 10.67 9.03
C ALA A 59 9.35 9.67 9.98
N GLY A 60 9.92 8.61 9.41
CA GLY A 60 10.74 7.65 10.17
C GLY A 60 9.94 6.77 11.13
N ARG A 61 8.70 6.41 10.78
CA ARG A 61 7.85 5.51 11.57
C ARG A 61 7.78 4.13 10.92
N ALA A 62 7.71 3.09 11.75
CA ALA A 62 7.52 1.71 11.33
C ALA A 62 6.23 1.15 11.93
N ALA A 63 5.46 0.44 11.12
CA ALA A 63 4.26 -0.27 11.54
C ALA A 63 4.37 -1.75 11.14
N LEU A 64 4.01 -2.65 12.06
CA LEU A 64 4.04 -4.09 11.83
C LEU A 64 2.61 -4.65 11.85
N ILE A 65 2.22 -5.34 10.77
CA ILE A 65 0.95 -6.06 10.70
C ILE A 65 1.22 -7.54 11.01
N ALA A 66 0.78 -8.00 12.17
CA ALA A 66 0.93 -9.39 12.63
C ALA A 66 -0.42 -10.13 12.65
N GLY A 67 -0.37 -11.45 12.55
CA GLY A 67 -1.55 -12.33 12.58
C GLY A 67 -1.33 -13.66 11.86
N GLN A 68 -2.25 -14.60 12.02
CA GLN A 68 -2.19 -15.94 11.42
C GLN A 68 -2.12 -15.90 9.89
N PRO A 69 -1.60 -16.94 9.22
CA PRO A 69 -1.69 -17.07 7.76
C PRO A 69 -3.14 -16.98 7.29
N GLY A 70 -3.37 -16.37 6.11
CA GLY A 70 -4.72 -16.23 5.55
C GLY A 70 -5.60 -15.11 6.14
N THR A 71 -5.15 -14.37 7.16
CA THR A 71 -5.96 -13.30 7.79
C THR A 71 -5.96 -11.95 7.03
N GLY A 72 -5.47 -11.91 5.79
CA GLY A 72 -5.56 -10.71 4.95
C GLY A 72 -4.52 -9.61 5.22
N LYS A 73 -3.37 -9.93 5.85
CA LYS A 73 -2.29 -8.95 6.09
C LYS A 73 -1.83 -8.23 4.81
N THR A 74 -1.51 -9.01 3.76
CA THR A 74 -1.14 -8.48 2.45
C THR A 74 -2.30 -7.74 1.79
N ALA A 75 -3.54 -8.21 1.97
CA ALA A 75 -4.73 -7.54 1.45
C ALA A 75 -4.91 -6.14 2.04
N ILE A 76 -4.64 -5.95 3.34
CA ILE A 76 -4.67 -4.62 3.99
C ILE A 76 -3.60 -3.71 3.39
N ALA A 77 -2.36 -4.20 3.22
CA ALA A 77 -1.29 -3.43 2.60
C ALA A 77 -1.63 -3.01 1.16
N MET A 78 -2.23 -3.91 0.38
CA MET A 78 -2.73 -3.60 -0.97
C MET A 78 -3.88 -2.59 -0.92
N GLY A 79 -4.80 -2.69 0.04
CA GLY A 79 -5.87 -1.72 0.25
C GLY A 79 -5.34 -0.32 0.57
N MET A 80 -4.29 -0.22 1.40
CA MET A 80 -3.59 1.04 1.65
C MET A 80 -2.94 1.60 0.38
N ALA A 81 -2.24 0.76 -0.39
CA ALA A 81 -1.60 1.17 -1.64
C ALA A 81 -2.62 1.73 -2.66
N GLN A 82 -3.77 1.06 -2.81
CA GLN A 82 -4.85 1.55 -3.67
C GLN A 82 -5.46 2.86 -3.16
N ALA A 83 -5.61 3.01 -1.84
CA ALA A 83 -6.20 4.20 -1.22
C ALA A 83 -5.26 5.42 -1.21
N LEU A 84 -3.95 5.23 -1.32
CA LEU A 84 -2.96 6.31 -1.46
C LEU A 84 -2.98 6.99 -2.84
N GLY A 85 -3.53 6.31 -3.85
CA GLY A 85 -3.61 6.79 -5.22
C GLY A 85 -2.27 6.75 -5.97
N LEU A 86 -2.30 7.18 -7.24
CA LEU A 86 -1.14 7.13 -8.14
C LEU A 86 -0.08 8.19 -7.84
N ASP A 87 -0.46 9.28 -7.15
CA ASP A 87 0.42 10.41 -6.89
C ASP A 87 1.32 10.22 -5.66
N THR A 88 1.15 9.13 -4.93
CA THR A 88 1.94 8.79 -3.75
C THR A 88 2.76 7.53 -4.05
N PRO A 89 4.10 7.60 -3.99
CA PRO A 89 4.93 6.43 -4.25
C PRO A 89 4.67 5.34 -3.19
N PHE A 90 4.44 4.11 -3.67
CA PHE A 90 4.31 2.93 -2.83
C PHE A 90 5.23 1.83 -3.37
N THR A 91 6.21 1.42 -2.58
CA THR A 91 7.18 0.40 -2.97
C THR A 91 6.93 -0.88 -2.18
N ALA A 92 6.55 -1.96 -2.87
CA ALA A 92 6.44 -3.30 -2.29
C ALA A 92 7.70 -4.09 -2.60
N ILE A 93 8.34 -4.66 -1.57
CA ILE A 93 9.55 -5.47 -1.69
C ILE A 93 9.39 -6.73 -0.84
N ALA A 94 9.69 -7.89 -1.41
CA ALA A 94 9.84 -9.13 -0.70
C ALA A 94 11.21 -9.19 -0.01
N GLY A 95 11.27 -9.74 1.20
CA GLY A 95 12.52 -9.83 1.95
C GLY A 95 13.64 -10.57 1.21
N SER A 96 13.28 -11.54 0.35
CA SER A 96 14.23 -12.26 -0.50
C SER A 96 14.90 -11.38 -1.55
N GLU A 97 14.25 -10.31 -2.03
CA GLU A 97 14.81 -9.38 -3.02
C GLU A 97 15.95 -8.52 -2.46
N ILE A 98 16.08 -8.45 -1.12
CA ILE A 98 17.18 -7.73 -0.46
C ILE A 98 18.49 -8.53 -0.53
N PHE A 99 18.41 -9.84 -0.73
CA PHE A 99 19.58 -10.71 -0.81
C PHE A 99 20.07 -10.76 -2.25
N SER A 100 21.23 -10.13 -2.52
CA SER A 100 21.89 -10.14 -3.82
C SER A 100 23.36 -10.53 -3.69
N LEU A 101 23.92 -11.13 -4.74
CA LEU A 101 25.36 -11.37 -4.88
C LEU A 101 26.09 -10.13 -5.41
N GLU A 102 25.39 -9.27 -6.15
CA GLU A 102 25.96 -8.10 -6.83
C GLU A 102 25.98 -6.85 -5.94
N MET A 103 25.17 -6.83 -4.88
CA MET A 103 24.95 -5.65 -4.05
C MET A 103 24.80 -6.03 -2.57
N SER A 104 25.30 -5.15 -1.69
CA SER A 104 25.15 -5.33 -0.25
C SER A 104 23.70 -5.16 0.20
N LYS A 105 23.30 -5.88 1.26
CA LYS A 105 21.96 -5.77 1.87
C LYS A 105 21.61 -4.33 2.28
N THR A 106 22.59 -3.59 2.79
CA THR A 106 22.42 -2.19 3.22
C THR A 106 22.14 -1.28 2.03
N GLU A 107 22.84 -1.48 0.90
CA GLU A 107 22.60 -0.69 -0.30
C GLU A 107 21.23 -1.01 -0.91
N ALA A 108 20.85 -2.30 -0.95
CA ALA A 108 19.51 -2.73 -1.40
C ALA A 108 18.38 -2.03 -0.61
N LEU A 109 18.51 -1.99 0.73
CA LEU A 109 17.58 -1.28 1.61
C LEU A 109 17.61 0.23 1.39
N THR A 110 18.80 0.82 1.23
CA THR A 110 18.95 2.25 0.97
C THR A 110 18.24 2.66 -0.32
N GLN A 111 18.37 1.88 -1.38
CA GLN A 111 17.66 2.10 -2.64
C GLN A 111 16.15 1.90 -2.51
N ALA A 112 15.69 0.93 -1.72
CA ALA A 112 14.28 0.74 -1.41
C ALA A 112 13.67 1.99 -0.75
N PHE A 113 14.35 2.55 0.26
CA PHE A 113 13.92 3.80 0.91
C PHE A 113 13.88 4.97 -0.05
N ARG A 114 14.94 5.15 -0.87
CA ARG A 114 14.99 6.24 -1.87
C ARG A 114 13.87 6.15 -2.91
N ARG A 115 13.55 4.94 -3.39
CA ARG A 115 12.42 4.70 -4.33
C ARG A 115 11.06 5.04 -3.72
N SER A 116 10.94 4.97 -2.40
CA SER A 116 9.70 5.25 -1.67
C SER A 116 9.49 6.73 -1.37
N ILE A 117 10.42 7.62 -1.73
CA ILE A 117 10.36 9.06 -1.48
C ILE A 117 10.23 9.80 -2.81
N GLY A 118 9.10 10.47 -3.01
CA GLY A 118 8.83 11.28 -4.19
C GLY A 118 9.05 12.78 -3.92
N VAL A 119 9.62 13.49 -4.90
CA VAL A 119 9.76 14.96 -4.86
C VAL A 119 8.74 15.58 -5.81
N ARG A 120 7.90 16.48 -5.31
CA ARG A 120 7.00 17.29 -6.14
C ARG A 120 7.62 18.67 -6.37
N ILE A 121 7.93 18.98 -7.62
CA ILE A 121 8.39 20.30 -8.04
C ILE A 121 7.12 21.12 -8.37
N LYS A 122 7.02 22.34 -7.83
CA LYS A 122 5.98 23.32 -8.18
C LYS A 122 6.46 24.27 -9.25
#